data_AF-A0A455UGY8-F1
#
_entry.id   AF-A0A455UGY8-F1
#
_cell.length_a   1.000
_cell.length_b   1.000
_cell.length_c   1.000
_cell.angle_alpha   90.00
_cell.angle_beta   90.00
_cell.angle_gamma   90.00
#
_symmetry.space_group_name_H-M   'P 1'
#
loop_
_entity.id
_entity.type
_entity.pdbx_description
1 polymer ?
#
loop_
_entity_poly.entity_id
_entity_poly.type
_entity_poly.pdbx_seq_one_letter_code
_entity_poly.pdbx_strand_id
1 'polypeptide(L)'
;MHSETLSELSQAGLHIAIQDIKDDLFDTPDCDYAIAQLLSQWGLDEKAEQLLDEMLLKWGTSPEVLALTQRGYAEIKRSDLFADNDEPIIQPHKTAPAKLHIVAA
;
A
#
# COMPACT_ATOMS: atom_id res chain seq x y z
N MET A 1 3.39 -7.37 -27.27
CA MET A 1 4.19 -8.25 -26.39
C MET A 1 5.15 -7.40 -25.56
N HIS A 2 4.62 -6.47 -24.73
CA HIS A 2 5.43 -5.55 -23.90
C HIS A 2 4.98 -5.52 -22.42
N SER A 3 3.99 -6.34 -22.07
CA SER A 3 3.45 -6.42 -20.70
C SER A 3 4.32 -7.26 -19.78
N GLU A 4 5.06 -8.23 -20.32
CA GLU A 4 5.88 -9.17 -19.53
C GLU A 4 7.09 -8.45 -18.92
N THR A 5 7.80 -7.62 -19.70
CA THR A 5 8.99 -6.90 -19.23
C THR A 5 8.69 -5.84 -18.17
N LEU A 6 7.51 -5.21 -18.20
CA LEU A 6 7.08 -4.24 -17.19
C LEU A 6 6.71 -4.92 -15.86
N SER A 7 6.06 -6.10 -15.93
CA SER A 7 5.75 -6.90 -14.75
C SER A 7 7.03 -7.45 -14.09
N GLU A 8 8.01 -7.87 -14.88
CA GLU A 8 9.32 -8.32 -14.38
C GLU A 8 10.13 -7.19 -13.75
N LEU A 9 10.11 -5.98 -14.34
CA LEU A 9 10.72 -4.78 -13.76
C LEU A 9 10.06 -4.38 -12.44
N SER A 10 8.73 -4.48 -12.38
CA SER A 10 7.97 -4.23 -11.16
C SER A 10 8.40 -5.22 -10.06
N GLN A 11 8.42 -6.52 -10.35
CA GLN A 11 8.81 -7.54 -9.38
C GLN A 11 10.28 -7.44 -8.94
N ALA A 12 11.20 -7.17 -9.87
CA ALA A 12 12.61 -6.97 -9.55
C ALA A 12 12.81 -5.74 -8.64
N GLY A 13 12.07 -4.66 -8.88
CA GLY A 13 12.06 -3.47 -8.02
C GLY A 13 11.60 -3.79 -6.59
N LEU A 14 10.54 -4.58 -6.44
CA LEU A 14 10.08 -5.03 -5.12
C LEU A 14 11.16 -5.85 -4.40
N HIS A 15 11.82 -6.78 -5.09
CA HIS A 15 12.88 -7.58 -4.48
C HIS A 15 14.07 -6.73 -4.02
N ILE A 16 14.46 -5.72 -4.80
CA ILE A 16 15.52 -4.78 -4.42
C ILE A 16 15.11 -4.00 -3.17
N ALA A 17 13.90 -3.43 -3.14
CA ALA A 17 13.42 -2.70 -1.97
C ALA A 17 13.34 -3.57 -0.70
N ILE A 18 12.96 -4.84 -0.83
CA ILE A 18 13.00 -5.78 0.29
C ILE A 18 14.43 -6.05 0.76
N GLN A 19 15.39 -6.16 -0.16
CA GLN A 19 16.81 -6.35 0.19
C GLN A 19 17.37 -5.12 0.91
N ASP A 20 17.08 -3.91 0.41
CA ASP A 20 17.52 -2.66 1.03
C ASP A 20 16.98 -2.55 2.47
N ILE A 21 15.70 -2.88 2.69
CA ILE A 21 15.10 -2.92 4.04
C ILE A 21 15.85 -3.91 4.94
N LYS A 22 16.18 -5.10 4.44
CA LYS A 22 16.92 -6.12 5.20
C LYS A 22 18.34 -5.69 5.53
N ASP A 23 19.01 -5.03 4.61
CA ASP A 23 20.38 -4.54 4.80
C ASP A 23 20.43 -3.36 5.78
N ASP A 24 19.38 -2.54 5.83
CA ASP A 24 19.28 -1.39 6.73
C ASP A 24 18.81 -1.77 8.16
N LEU A 25 17.76 -2.59 8.27
CA LEU A 25 17.11 -2.91 9.55
C LEU A 25 17.57 -4.25 10.16
N PHE A 26 18.32 -5.05 9.41
CA PHE A 26 18.84 -6.35 9.83
C PHE A 26 17.73 -7.31 10.30
N ASP A 27 18.10 -8.40 10.97
CA ASP A 27 17.18 -9.41 11.47
C ASP A 27 16.49 -8.89 12.76
N THR A 28 15.52 -7.99 12.60
CA THR A 28 14.76 -7.37 13.70
C THR A 28 13.24 -7.45 13.41
N PRO A 29 12.37 -7.36 14.43
CA PRO A 29 10.92 -7.32 14.20
C PRO A 29 10.48 -6.10 13.37
N ASP A 30 11.19 -4.97 13.47
CA ASP A 30 10.92 -3.79 12.64
C ASP A 30 11.20 -4.04 11.15
N CYS A 31 12.19 -4.88 10.82
CA CYS A 31 12.48 -5.30 9.46
C CYS A 31 11.30 -6.08 8.85
N ASP A 32 10.83 -7.11 9.57
CA ASP A 32 9.70 -7.93 9.13
C ASP A 32 8.42 -7.06 8.96
N TYR A 33 8.19 -6.10 9.87
CA TYR A 33 7.08 -5.13 9.75
C TYR A 33 7.24 -4.17 8.55
N ALA A 34 8.45 -3.66 8.30
CA ALA A 34 8.70 -2.76 7.17
C ALA A 34 8.50 -3.46 5.82
N ILE A 35 8.93 -4.72 5.71
CA ILE A 35 8.66 -5.55 4.53
C ILE A 35 7.15 -5.80 4.38
N ALA A 36 6.43 -6.08 5.47
CA ALA A 36 4.98 -6.28 5.41
C ALA A 36 4.24 -5.03 4.91
N GLN A 37 4.63 -3.84 5.38
CA GLN A 37 4.09 -2.58 4.86
C GLN A 37 4.37 -2.40 3.37
N LEU A 38 5.60 -2.67 2.92
CA LEU A 38 5.95 -2.57 1.50
C LEU A 38 5.11 -3.54 0.65
N LEU A 39 4.91 -4.78 1.12
CA LEU A 39 4.08 -5.77 0.44
C LEU A 39 2.62 -5.30 0.33
N SER A 40 2.04 -4.74 1.41
CA SER A 40 0.68 -4.20 1.37
C SER A 40 0.55 -3.00 0.42
N GLN A 41 1.53 -2.09 0.39
CA GLN A 41 1.55 -0.97 -0.56
C GLN A 41 1.58 -1.41 -2.03
N TRP A 42 2.14 -2.59 -2.29
CA TRP A 42 2.19 -3.21 -3.62
C TRP A 42 0.96 -4.07 -3.94
N GLY A 43 -0.05 -4.08 -3.06
CA GLY A 43 -1.27 -4.89 -3.21
C GLY A 43 -1.05 -6.38 -2.97
N LEU A 44 0.06 -6.76 -2.32
CA LEU A 44 0.37 -8.14 -1.93
C LEU A 44 -0.06 -8.40 -0.48
N ASP A 45 -1.31 -8.05 -0.17
CA ASP A 45 -1.85 -8.08 1.19
C ASP A 45 -1.80 -9.48 1.82
N GLU A 46 -2.10 -10.54 1.07
CA GLU A 46 -1.98 -11.93 1.55
C GLU A 46 -0.55 -12.27 2.03
N LYS A 47 0.47 -11.79 1.29
CA LYS A 47 1.87 -11.99 1.68
C LYS A 47 2.26 -11.12 2.87
N ALA A 48 1.71 -9.91 2.95
CA ALA A 48 1.93 -9.03 4.09
C ALA A 48 1.36 -9.66 5.37
N GLU A 49 0.13 -10.20 5.33
CA GLU A 49 -0.48 -10.91 6.46
C GLU A 49 0.35 -12.13 6.88
N GLN A 50 0.75 -12.95 5.91
CA GLN A 50 1.59 -14.11 6.17
C GLN A 50 2.91 -13.71 6.85
N LEU A 51 3.53 -12.61 6.43
CA LEU A 51 4.76 -12.13 7.03
C LEU A 51 4.55 -11.62 8.47
N LEU A 52 3.40 -11.00 8.76
CA LEU A 52 3.04 -10.61 10.14
C LEU A 52 2.82 -11.85 11.03
N ASP A 53 2.21 -12.91 10.50
CA ASP A 53 2.08 -14.19 11.22
C ASP A 53 3.46 -14.82 11.48
N GLU A 54 4.35 -14.82 10.49
CA GLU A 54 5.73 -15.31 10.66
C GLU A 54 6.51 -14.47 11.67
N MET A 55 6.31 -13.15 11.68
CA MET A 55 6.91 -12.24 12.66
C MET A 55 6.49 -12.60 14.10
N LEU A 56 5.20 -12.90 14.32
CA LEU A 56 4.70 -13.36 15.62
C LEU A 56 5.27 -14.73 16.00
N LEU A 57 5.47 -15.62 15.04
CA LEU A 57 6.06 -16.93 15.27
C LEU A 57 7.55 -16.85 15.63
N LYS A 58 8.29 -15.98 14.93
CA LYS A 58 9.75 -15.83 15.04
C LYS A 58 10.18 -15.00 16.25
N TRP A 59 9.55 -13.85 16.45
CA TRP A 59 9.90 -12.90 17.52
C TRP A 59 9.05 -13.03 18.78
N GLY A 60 7.97 -13.82 18.70
CA GLY A 60 7.03 -14.02 19.80
C GLY A 60 6.07 -12.86 20.00
N THR A 61 5.28 -12.93 21.06
CA THR A 61 4.19 -11.97 21.35
C THR A 61 4.61 -10.87 22.31
N SER A 62 5.84 -10.38 22.16
CA SER A 62 6.31 -9.20 22.91
C SER A 62 5.39 -8.00 22.64
N PRO A 63 5.16 -7.10 23.60
CA PRO A 63 4.19 -6.00 23.45
C PRO A 63 4.51 -5.10 22.26
N GLU A 64 5.79 -4.93 21.93
CA GLU A 64 6.26 -4.20 20.75
C GLU A 64 5.88 -4.91 19.45
N VAL A 65 6.19 -6.21 19.33
CA VAL A 65 5.85 -7.05 18.17
C VAL A 65 4.33 -7.15 17.98
N LEU A 66 3.57 -7.24 19.06
CA LEU A 66 2.10 -7.21 19.04
C LEU A 66 1.57 -5.87 18.54
N ALA A 67 2.15 -4.75 18.97
CA ALA A 67 1.74 -3.43 18.50
C ALA A 67 2.01 -3.26 16.99
N LEU A 68 3.18 -3.71 16.51
CA LEU A 68 3.55 -3.68 15.09
C LEU A 68 2.62 -4.56 14.24
N THR A 69 2.37 -5.80 14.66
CA THR A 69 1.47 -6.72 13.94
C THR A 69 0.03 -6.25 13.91
N GLN A 70 -0.51 -5.79 15.04
CA GLN A 70 -1.87 -5.22 15.08
C GLN A 70 -2.00 -4.01 14.15
N ARG A 71 -0.96 -3.17 14.07
CA ARG A 71 -0.92 -2.05 13.14
C ARG A 71 -0.91 -2.52 11.69
N GLY A 72 -0.07 -3.49 11.36
CA GLY A 72 0.01 -4.06 10.02
C GLY A 72 -1.34 -4.64 9.55
N TYR A 73 -2.00 -5.47 10.37
CA TYR A 73 -3.34 -6.00 10.04
C TYR A 73 -4.38 -4.90 9.87
N ALA A 74 -4.33 -3.85 10.69
CA ALA A 74 -5.26 -2.73 10.57
C ALA A 74 -5.05 -1.93 9.27
N GLU A 75 -3.80 -1.80 8.82
CA GLU A 75 -3.43 -1.15 7.56
C GLU A 75 -3.86 -1.98 6.35
N ILE A 76 -3.58 -3.30 6.36
CA ILE A 76 -4.00 -4.23 5.29
C ILE A 76 -5.53 -4.23 5.14
N LYS A 77 -6.25 -4.42 6.25
CA LYS A 77 -7.73 -4.38 6.25
C LYS A 77 -8.29 -3.05 5.76
N ARG A 78 -7.55 -1.96 5.95
CA ARG A 78 -7.92 -0.63 5.44
C ARG A 78 -7.71 -0.57 3.92
N SER A 79 -6.64 -1.15 3.38
CA SER A 79 -6.40 -1.24 1.94
C SER A 79 -7.52 -2.01 1.22
N ASP A 80 -8.01 -3.12 1.78
CA ASP A 80 -9.16 -3.87 1.25
C ASP A 80 -10.43 -3.02 1.13
N LEU A 81 -10.70 -2.17 2.12
CA LEU A 81 -11.87 -1.28 2.12
C LEU A 81 -11.77 -0.16 1.07
N PHE A 82 -10.56 0.19 0.64
CA PHE A 82 -10.33 1.20 -0.41
C PHE A 82 -10.20 0.58 -1.81
N ALA A 83 -9.92 -0.72 -1.93
CA ALA A 83 -9.89 -1.43 -3.20
C ALA A 83 -11.29 -1.71 -3.79
N ASP A 84 -12.36 -1.65 -2.98
CA ASP A 84 -13.76 -1.87 -3.39
C ASP A 84 -14.47 -0.59 -3.90
N ASN A 85 -13.74 0.49 -4.22
CA ASN A 85 -14.34 1.71 -4.78
C ASN A 85 -13.78 2.05 -6.16
N ASP A 86 -14.10 1.21 -7.13
CA ASP A 86 -14.20 1.62 -8.54
C ASP A 86 -15.48 2.48 -8.72
N GLU A 87 -15.35 3.75 -8.32
CA GLU A 87 -15.99 4.97 -8.87
C GLU A 87 -17.53 5.24 -8.74
N PRO A 88 -17.93 6.52 -8.66
CA PRO A 88 -17.85 7.41 -9.82
C PRO A 88 -17.04 8.68 -9.58
N ILE A 89 -16.27 9.04 -10.61
CA ILE A 89 -15.89 10.41 -10.95
C ILE A 89 -16.99 11.35 -10.49
N ILE A 90 -16.63 12.24 -9.56
CA ILE A 90 -17.39 13.45 -9.31
C ILE A 90 -17.44 14.17 -10.67
N GLN A 91 -18.61 14.09 -11.32
CA GLN A 91 -18.93 14.87 -12.51
C GLN A 91 -18.47 16.32 -12.27
N PRO A 92 -17.70 16.94 -13.17
CA PRO A 92 -17.59 18.39 -13.13
C PRO A 92 -19.00 18.93 -13.32
N HIS A 93 -19.51 19.54 -12.26
CA HIS A 93 -20.80 20.21 -12.23
C HIS A 93 -20.98 21.00 -13.53
N LYS A 94 -22.03 20.64 -14.28
CA LYS A 94 -22.61 21.46 -15.33
C LYS A 94 -23.06 22.78 -14.69
N THR A 95 -22.19 23.78 -14.65
CA THR A 95 -22.58 25.16 -14.40
C THR A 95 -22.66 25.88 -15.75
N ALA A 96 -23.85 26.39 -16.02
CA ALA A 96 -24.32 26.96 -17.28
C ALA A 96 -23.34 27.97 -17.92
N PRO A 97 -23.40 28.17 -19.26
CA PRO A 97 -22.67 29.24 -19.90
C PRO A 97 -23.15 30.58 -19.36
N ALA A 98 -22.24 31.35 -18.77
CA ALA A 98 -22.48 32.71 -18.33
C ALA A 98 -22.88 33.56 -19.55
N LYS A 99 -24.16 33.98 -19.60
CA LYS A 99 -24.63 35.04 -20.49
C LYS A 99 -24.03 36.36 -20.01
N LEU A 100 -22.96 36.80 -20.65
CA LEU A 100 -22.43 38.16 -20.54
C LEU A 100 -23.41 39.12 -21.24
N HIS A 101 -24.28 39.77 -20.47
CA HIS A 101 -25.00 40.96 -20.94
C HIS A 101 -24.05 42.15 -20.79
N ILE A 102 -23.40 42.53 -21.90
CA ILE A 102 -22.70 43.81 -22.01
C ILE A 102 -23.78 44.88 -22.17
N VAL A 103 -23.91 45.75 -21.18
CA VAL A 103 -24.73 46.97 -21.27
C VAL A 103 -23.77 48.13 -21.46
N ALA A 104 -23.98 48.85 -22.57
CA ALA A 104 -23.21 50.04 -22.95
C ALA A 104 -23.50 51.21 -22.01
N ALA A 105 -22.50 52.09 -21.85
CA ALA A 105 -22.65 53.48 -21.45
C ALA A 105 -21.77 54.33 -22.38
#